data_AF-A0A7V2WGT2-F1
#
_entry.id   AF-A0A7V2WGT2-F1
#
_cell.length_a   1.000
_cell.length_b   1.000
_cell.length_c   1.000
_cell.angle_alpha   90.00
_cell.angle_beta   90.00
_cell.angle_gamma   90.00
#
_symmetry.space_group_name_H-M   'P 1'
#
loop_
_entity.id
_entity.type
_entity.pdbx_description
1 polymer ?
#
loop_
_entity_poly.entity_id
_entity_poly.type
_entity_poly.pdbx_seq_one_letter_code
_entity_poly.pdbx_strand_id
1 'polypeptide(L)' 'MTKQIKLFILLSALFSMTGCSIKPWVKPYERQNLADPIMLLNRDPVASAYMDHVHEAREGARGAGAGGGGGCGCN' A
#
# COMPACT_ATOMS: atom_id res chain seq x y z
N MET A 1 41.38 -11.49 -4.09
CA MET A 1 39.96 -11.94 -3.93
C MET A 1 39.13 -10.95 -3.12
N THR A 2 39.62 -10.43 -1.99
CA THR A 2 38.89 -9.46 -1.14
C THR A 2 38.51 -8.13 -1.82
N LYS A 3 39.31 -7.61 -2.76
CA LYS A 3 38.98 -6.39 -3.52
C LYS A 3 37.75 -6.57 -4.43
N GLN A 4 37.61 -7.74 -5.05
CA GLN A 4 36.47 -8.04 -5.93
C GLN A 4 35.17 -8.20 -5.14
N ILE A 5 35.25 -8.80 -3.95
CA ILE A 5 34.10 -8.94 -3.04
C ILE A 5 33.64 -7.55 -2.55
N LYS A 6 34.56 -6.66 -2.18
CA LYS A 6 34.22 -5.28 -1.79
C LYS A 6 33.54 -4.49 -2.91
N LEU A 7 34.00 -4.66 -4.15
CA LEU A 7 33.40 -4.01 -5.32
C LEU A 7 31.98 -4.53 -5.59
N PHE A 8 31.75 -5.83 -5.44
CA PHE A 8 30.42 -6.44 -5.61
C PHE A 8 29.42 -5.96 -4.56
N ILE A 9 29.84 -5.87 -3.30
CA ILE A 9 29.01 -5.34 -2.21
C ILE A 9 28.64 -3.87 -2.46
N LEU A 10 29.60 -3.06 -2.93
CA LEU A 10 29.36 -1.67 -3.28
C LEU A 10 28.34 -1.54 -4.43
N LEU A 11 28.51 -2.29 -5.52
CA LEU A 11 27.57 -2.26 -6.64
C LEU A 11 26.15 -2.70 -6.23
N SER A 12 26.03 -3.74 -5.41
CA SER A 12 24.73 -4.20 -4.90
C SER A 12 24.06 -3.13 -4.03
N ALA A 13 24.81 -2.39 -3.23
CA ALA A 13 24.27 -1.33 -2.38
C ALA A 13 23.74 -0.14 -3.21
N LEU A 14 24.43 0.23 -4.29
CA LEU A 14 23.98 1.30 -5.19
C LEU A 14 22.69 0.92 -5.94
N PHE A 15 22.52 -0.35 -6.32
CA PHE A 15 21.34 -0.79 -7.07
C PHE A 15 20.06 -0.75 -6.24
N SER A 16 20.15 -1.06 -4.93
CA SER A 16 19.02 -1.02 -4.00
C SER A 16 18.42 0.37 -3.79
N MET A 17 19.12 1.44 -4.16
CA MET A 17 18.63 2.82 -4.03
C MET A 17 17.76 3.29 -5.21
N THR A 18 17.61 2.48 -6.26
CA THR A 18 16.90 2.88 -7.50
C THR A 18 15.37 2.78 -7.42
N GLY A 19 14.82 2.31 -6.30
CA GLY A 19 13.38 2.03 -6.15
C GLY A 19 12.45 3.24 -5.93
N CYS A 20 12.97 4.42 -5.56
CA CYS A 20 12.12 5.50 -5.02
C CYS A 20 11.53 6.50 -6.03
N SER A 21 11.74 6.35 -7.34
CA SER A 21 11.11 7.29 -8.31
C SER A 21 11.05 6.76 -9.74
N ILE A 22 10.55 5.54 -9.92
CA ILE A 22 10.34 4.99 -11.27
C ILE A 22 9.07 5.65 -11.84
N LYS A 23 9.25 6.49 -12.86
CA LYS A 23 8.16 7.04 -13.66
C LYS A 23 7.74 6.04 -14.74
N PRO A 24 6.44 5.93 -15.04
CA PRO A 24 5.36 6.81 -14.60
C PRO A 24 4.68 6.32 -13.31
N TRP A 25 4.53 7.21 -12.33
CA TRP A 25 3.60 6.96 -11.23
C TRP A 25 2.17 6.95 -11.76
N VAL A 26 1.33 6.05 -11.24
CA VAL A 26 -0.12 6.11 -11.46
C VAL A 26 -0.63 7.40 -10.83
N LYS A 27 -1.30 8.24 -11.60
CA LYS A 27 -1.83 9.51 -11.08
C LYS A 27 -2.92 9.22 -10.04
N PRO A 28 -3.11 10.06 -9.02
CA PRO A 28 -4.05 9.78 -7.94
C PRO A 28 -5.47 9.42 -8.41
N TYR A 29 -5.96 10.08 -9.46
CA TYR A 29 -7.27 9.83 -10.06
C TYR A 29 -7.34 8.60 -10.98
N GLU A 30 -6.20 8.03 -11.37
CA GLU A 30 -6.14 6.78 -12.14
C GLU A 30 -6.18 5.55 -11.21
N ARG A 31 -5.97 5.73 -9.89
CA ARG A 31 -5.97 4.63 -8.90
C ARG A 31 -7.32 3.94 -8.77
N GLN A 32 -8.41 4.63 -9.08
CA GLN A 32 -9.75 4.03 -9.12
C GLN A 32 -9.85 2.89 -10.14
N ASN A 33 -9.06 2.93 -11.22
CA ASN A 33 -9.06 1.89 -12.25
C ASN A 33 -8.39 0.59 -11.75
N LEU A 34 -7.62 0.66 -10.65
CA LEU A 34 -7.02 -0.50 -10.01
C LEU A 34 -7.96 -1.12 -8.96
N ALA A 35 -9.02 -0.43 -8.55
CA ALA A 35 -9.98 -0.90 -7.55
C ALA A 35 -11.22 -1.52 -8.23
N ASP A 36 -11.08 -2.72 -8.79
CA ASP A 36 -12.21 -3.48 -9.32
C ASP A 36 -13.20 -3.86 -8.20
N PRO A 37 -14.52 -3.66 -8.37
CA PRO A 37 -15.54 -4.09 -7.42
C PRO A 37 -15.44 -5.57 -6.99
N ILE A 38 -14.91 -6.47 -7.83
CA ILE A 38 -14.72 -7.88 -7.45
C ILE A 38 -13.68 -8.07 -6.34
N MET A 39 -12.74 -7.13 -6.20
CA MET A 39 -11.70 -7.19 -5.18
C MET A 39 -12.21 -6.72 -3.81
N LEU A 40 -13.46 -6.25 -3.70
CA LEU A 40 -14.04 -5.85 -2.42
C LEU A 40 -14.12 -7.04 -1.47
N LEU A 41 -13.46 -6.92 -0.32
CA LEU A 41 -13.52 -7.93 0.75
C LEU A 41 -14.94 -8.05 1.34
N ASN A 42 -15.70 -6.96 1.28
CA ASN A 42 -17.05 -6.88 1.82
C ASN A 42 -18.07 -6.64 0.72
N ARG A 43 -19.17 -7.40 0.75
CA ARG A 43 -20.32 -7.26 -0.15
C ARG A 43 -21.09 -5.96 0.08
N ASP A 44 -21.11 -5.45 1.30
CA ASP A 44 -21.79 -4.21 1.70
C ASP A 44 -20.77 -3.23 2.33
N PRO A 45 -20.12 -2.39 1.51
CA PRO A 45 -19.10 -1.47 1.98
C PRO A 45 -19.68 -0.33 2.84
N VAL A 46 -20.98 -0.02 2.72
CA VAL A 46 -21.62 1.06 3.48
C VAL A 46 -21.87 0.62 4.91
N ALA A 47 -22.43 -0.59 5.08
CA ALA A 47 -22.64 -1.16 6.40
C ALA A 47 -21.31 -1.41 7.12
N SER A 48 -20.28 -1.87 6.39
CA SER A 48 -18.95 -2.10 6.99
C SER A 48 -18.29 -0.80 7.44
N ALA A 49 -18.32 0.24 6.61
CA ALA A 49 -17.76 1.55 6.97
C ALA A 49 -18.45 2.15 8.22
N TYR A 50 -19.77 1.95 8.36
CA TYR A 50 -20.49 2.37 9.55
C TYR A 50 -19.99 1.62 10.81
N MET A 51 -19.86 0.30 10.73
CA MET A 51 -19.37 -0.50 11.86
C MET A 51 -17.92 -0.17 12.20
N ASP A 52 -17.06 0.02 11.19
CA ASP A 52 -15.67 0.44 11.38
C ASP A 52 -15.62 1.76 12.15
N HIS A 53 -16.44 2.75 11.77
CA HIS A 53 -16.51 4.03 12.50
C HIS A 53 -16.93 3.86 13.97
N VAL A 54 -17.88 2.95 14.27
CA VAL A 54 -18.27 2.62 15.64
C VAL A 54 -17.10 1.99 16.41
N HIS A 55 -16.36 1.09 15.78
CA HIS A 55 -15.17 0.46 16.39
C HIS A 55 -14.05 1.48 16.61
N GLU A 56 -13.77 2.38 15.66
CA GLU A 56 -12.77 3.44 15.85
C GLU A 56 -13.11 4.34 17.05
N ALA A 57 -14.40 4.69 17.19
CA ALA A 57 -14.86 5.53 18.30
C ALA A 57 -14.78 4.82 19.66
N ARG A 58 -15.02 3.51 19.71
CA ARG A 58 -15.04 2.74 20.96
C ARG A 58 -13.67 2.25 21.39
N GLU A 59 -12.88 1.79 20.43
CA GLU A 59 -11.59 1.13 20.69
C GLU A 59 -10.41 2.10 20.59
N GLY A 60 -10.63 3.34 20.11
CA GLY A 60 -9.59 4.37 20.00
C GLY A 60 -8.52 4.08 18.95
N ALA A 61 -8.68 3.04 18.14
CA ALA A 61 -7.83 2.76 16.97
C ALA A 61 -8.33 3.58 15.77
N ARG A 62 -7.44 4.27 15.05
CA ARG A 62 -7.77 5.03 13.83
C ARG A 62 -6.91 4.55 12.68
N GLY A 63 -7.50 4.41 11.49
CA GLY A 63 -6.75 4.19 10.26
C GLY A 63 -6.39 2.74 9.94
N ALA A 64 -7.07 1.76 10.54
CA ALA A 64 -6.98 0.34 10.15
C ALA A 64 -8.07 -0.10 9.15
N GLY A 65 -8.93 0.84 8.71
CA GLY A 65 -10.02 0.56 7.76
C GLY A 65 -9.50 0.37 6.34
N ALA A 66 -10.19 -0.44 5.54
CA ALA A 66 -9.86 -0.64 4.14
C ALA A 66 -9.90 0.70 3.36
N GLY A 67 -8.90 0.94 2.51
CA GLY A 67 -8.90 2.08 1.59
C GLY A 67 -9.99 1.94 0.52
N GLY A 68 -10.02 2.83 -0.47
CA GLY A 68 -11.01 2.83 -1.57
C GLY A 68 -11.03 1.60 -2.51
N GLY A 69 -10.54 0.45 -2.06
CA GLY A 69 -10.57 -0.87 -2.69
C GLY A 69 -10.32 -1.96 -1.65
N GLY A 70 -10.53 -3.23 -1.99
CA GLY A 70 -10.29 -4.33 -1.05
C GLY A 70 -8.80 -4.55 -0.79
N GLY A 71 -8.39 -4.34 0.46
CA GLY A 71 -7.00 -4.47 0.91
C GLY A 71 -6.86 -4.07 2.37
N CYS A 72 -5.69 -4.27 2.95
CA CYS A 72 -5.41 -4.06 4.38
C CYS A 72 -5.34 -2.58 4.82
N GLY A 73 -5.89 -1.65 4.06
CA GLY A 73 -6.15 -0.29 4.55
C GLY A 73 -4.93 0.61 4.75
N CYS A 74 -3.71 0.14 4.48
CA CYS A 74 -2.50 0.96 4.61
C CYS A 74 -2.51 2.06 3.53
N ASN A 75 -2.89 3.28 3.91
CA ASN A 75 -2.77 4.50 3.10
C ASN A 75 -1.64 5.37 3.65
#